data_AF-A0A7C6XZH8-F1
#
_entry.id   AF-A0A7C6XZH8-F1
#
_cell.length_a   1.000
_cell.length_b   1.000
_cell.length_c   1.000
_cell.angle_alpha   90.00
_cell.angle_beta   90.00
_cell.angle_gamma   90.00
#
_symmetry.space_group_name_H-M   'P 1'
#
loop_
_entity.id
_entity.type
_entity.pdbx_description
1 polymer ?
#
loop_
_entity_poly.entity_id
_entity_poly.type
_entity_poly.pdbx_seq_one_letter_code
_entity_poly.pdbx_strand_id
1 'polypeptide(L)'
;FEPRFLYWADQLGYLCWGEHANWLLDVSTPAALLYFLPEWLEAVERDYSHPSIVGWCPFNETQRGQDDRVIDAVYVATKRLDPTRPVIDTSGYIHVRTDIYDCHDYEQDPVKFAEHYKALAEGGIPFINHNEKHTYDPNIPFFVSEFGGARWAPGKEGWGYGNDPKTVEEFIQRFRALVTTLLNNPRICAFCYTQLTDVEQEVNGLYTYDRKPKFDPAVLSAILSQKAAIEKE
;
A
#
# COMPACT_ATOMS: atom_id res chain seq x y z
N PHE A 1 -9.97 -1.05 -13.38
CA PHE A 1 -9.09 -2.17 -13.78
C PHE A 1 -9.68 -2.91 -14.97
N GLU A 2 -8.86 -3.69 -15.68
CA GLU A 2 -9.33 -4.65 -16.68
C GLU A 2 -10.13 -5.77 -15.98
N PRO A 3 -11.43 -5.99 -16.28
CA PRO A 3 -12.27 -6.94 -15.53
C PRO A 3 -11.76 -8.39 -15.53
N ARG A 4 -10.99 -8.79 -16.55
CA ARG A 4 -10.36 -10.12 -16.59
C ARG A 4 -9.35 -10.34 -15.47
N PHE A 5 -8.71 -9.29 -14.95
CA PHE A 5 -7.81 -9.43 -13.82
C PHE A 5 -8.56 -9.89 -12.57
N LEU A 6 -9.67 -9.23 -12.24
CA LEU A 6 -10.48 -9.55 -11.06
C LEU A 6 -11.14 -10.92 -11.18
N TYR A 7 -11.58 -11.31 -12.39
CA TYR A 7 -12.03 -12.68 -12.64
C TYR A 7 -10.96 -13.71 -12.23
N TRP A 8 -9.71 -13.54 -12.63
CA TRP A 8 -8.65 -14.48 -12.26
C TRP A 8 -8.27 -14.39 -10.79
N ALA A 9 -8.32 -13.21 -10.19
CA ALA A 9 -8.12 -13.05 -8.75
C ALA A 9 -9.16 -13.87 -7.96
N ASP A 10 -10.43 -13.83 -8.37
CA ASP A 10 -11.50 -14.64 -7.78
C ASP A 10 -11.23 -16.15 -7.93
N GLN A 11 -10.83 -16.58 -9.12
CA GLN A 11 -10.61 -18.01 -9.40
C GLN A 11 -9.39 -18.59 -8.67
N LEU A 12 -8.35 -17.77 -8.48
CA LEU A 12 -7.07 -18.21 -7.91
C LEU A 12 -6.96 -17.92 -6.40
N GLY A 13 -7.94 -17.21 -5.82
CA GLY A 13 -7.95 -16.87 -4.40
C GLY A 13 -6.99 -15.74 -4.02
N TYR A 14 -6.76 -14.78 -4.93
CA TYR A 14 -6.02 -13.56 -4.59
C TYR A 14 -6.92 -12.56 -3.88
N LEU A 15 -6.33 -11.78 -2.98
CA LEU A 15 -6.98 -10.63 -2.35
C LEU A 15 -6.48 -9.35 -3.05
N CYS A 16 -7.39 -8.43 -3.30
CA CYS A 16 -7.11 -7.19 -4.01
C CYS A 16 -7.76 -6.00 -3.29
N TRP A 17 -7.09 -4.86 -3.36
CA TRP A 17 -7.68 -3.56 -3.06
C TRP A 17 -8.25 -2.97 -4.35
N GLY A 18 -9.51 -2.52 -4.30
CA GLY A 18 -10.12 -1.78 -5.41
C GLY A 18 -9.69 -0.32 -5.33
N GLU A 19 -8.70 0.07 -6.13
CA GLU A 19 -8.12 1.42 -6.12
C GLU A 19 -8.53 2.25 -7.34
N HIS A 20 -8.53 3.59 -7.20
CA HIS A 20 -8.76 4.53 -8.30
C HIS A 20 -7.55 5.37 -8.66
N ALA A 21 -7.47 5.82 -9.91
CA ALA A 21 -6.38 6.65 -10.38
C ALA A 21 -6.66 8.13 -10.02
N ASN A 22 -5.89 8.69 -9.07
CA ASN A 22 -5.99 10.10 -8.69
C ASN A 22 -4.67 10.89 -8.88
N TRP A 23 -3.68 10.34 -9.60
CA TRP A 23 -2.41 11.02 -9.82
C TRP A 23 -2.61 12.37 -10.53
N LEU A 24 -2.03 13.44 -9.96
CA LEU A 24 -2.19 14.85 -10.38
C LEU A 24 -3.60 15.44 -10.24
N LEU A 25 -4.54 14.76 -9.58
CA LEU A 25 -5.85 15.33 -9.28
C LEU A 25 -5.74 16.38 -8.15
N ASP A 26 -6.20 17.59 -8.41
CA ASP A 26 -6.26 18.64 -7.39
C ASP A 26 -7.46 18.47 -6.45
N VAL A 27 -7.26 17.73 -5.37
CA VAL A 27 -8.24 17.51 -4.29
C VAL A 27 -8.32 18.66 -3.26
N SER A 28 -7.73 19.83 -3.53
CA SER A 28 -7.79 21.00 -2.62
C SER A 28 -9.09 21.79 -2.77
N THR A 29 -9.89 21.45 -3.78
CA THR A 29 -11.17 22.13 -4.05
C THR A 29 -12.28 21.10 -4.33
N PRO A 30 -13.55 21.44 -4.04
CA PRO A 30 -14.69 20.58 -4.37
C PRO A 30 -14.86 20.27 -5.87
N ALA A 31 -14.19 21.00 -6.76
CA ALA A 31 -14.24 20.75 -8.20
C ALA A 31 -13.70 19.35 -8.57
N ALA A 32 -12.82 18.77 -7.75
CA ALA A 32 -12.34 17.39 -7.92
C ALA A 32 -13.49 16.38 -7.98
N LEU A 33 -14.57 16.60 -7.20
CA LEU A 33 -15.70 15.69 -7.12
C LEU A 33 -16.53 15.63 -8.40
N LEU A 34 -16.44 16.62 -9.29
CA LEU A 34 -17.27 16.70 -10.50
C LEU A 34 -17.06 15.51 -11.44
N TYR A 35 -15.81 15.03 -11.53
CA TYR A 35 -15.44 13.90 -12.38
C TYR A 35 -15.06 12.68 -11.54
N PHE A 36 -14.30 12.91 -10.48
CA PHE A 36 -13.75 11.82 -9.68
C PHE A 36 -14.84 10.97 -9.02
N LEU A 37 -15.83 11.60 -8.38
CA LEU A 37 -16.83 10.85 -7.62
C LEU A 37 -17.72 9.98 -8.53
N PRO A 38 -18.28 10.47 -9.65
CA PRO A 38 -19.00 9.60 -10.59
C PRO A 38 -18.15 8.44 -11.12
N GLU A 39 -16.92 8.70 -11.58
CA GLU A 39 -16.03 7.66 -12.14
C GLU A 39 -15.65 6.61 -11.09
N TRP A 40 -15.41 7.05 -9.86
CA TRP A 40 -15.15 6.17 -8.73
C TRP A 40 -16.35 5.28 -8.40
N LEU A 41 -17.56 5.87 -8.31
CA LEU A 41 -18.76 5.10 -8.00
C LEU A 41 -19.08 4.09 -9.12
N GLU A 42 -18.86 4.44 -10.39
CA GLU A 42 -18.95 3.51 -11.50
C GLU A 42 -17.95 2.34 -11.36
N ALA A 43 -16.72 2.61 -10.92
CA ALA A 43 -15.73 1.57 -10.68
C ALA A 43 -16.15 0.62 -9.54
N VAL A 44 -16.65 1.17 -8.43
CA VAL A 44 -17.16 0.38 -7.29
C VAL A 44 -18.37 -0.45 -7.71
N GLU A 45 -19.34 0.13 -8.43
CA GLU A 45 -20.53 -0.60 -8.91
C GLU A 45 -20.14 -1.73 -9.87
N ARG A 46 -19.24 -1.47 -10.82
CA ARG A 46 -18.75 -2.48 -11.76
C ARG A 46 -18.11 -3.66 -11.02
N ASP A 47 -17.27 -3.37 -10.03
CA ASP A 47 -16.41 -4.37 -9.41
C ASP A 47 -17.01 -4.98 -8.12
N TYR A 48 -18.17 -4.49 -7.65
CA TYR A 48 -18.82 -4.83 -6.38
C TYR A 48 -18.96 -6.34 -6.11
N SER A 49 -19.24 -7.12 -7.16
CA SER A 49 -19.54 -8.54 -7.06
C SER A 49 -18.29 -9.44 -7.01
N HIS A 50 -17.09 -8.87 -7.12
CA HIS A 50 -15.85 -9.64 -7.03
C HIS A 50 -15.51 -9.98 -5.56
N PRO A 51 -15.49 -11.27 -5.16
CA PRO A 51 -15.06 -11.67 -3.82
C PRO A 51 -13.56 -11.42 -3.57
N SER A 52 -12.72 -11.32 -4.61
CA SER A 52 -11.30 -11.00 -4.45
C SER A 52 -11.06 -9.58 -3.92
N ILE A 53 -12.01 -8.66 -4.13
CA ILE A 53 -11.90 -7.30 -3.59
C ILE A 53 -12.25 -7.35 -2.10
N VAL A 54 -11.27 -7.04 -1.26
CA VAL A 54 -11.42 -7.06 0.20
C VAL A 54 -11.57 -5.67 0.82
N GLY A 55 -11.40 -4.61 0.03
CA GLY A 55 -11.54 -3.24 0.47
C GLY A 55 -11.40 -2.25 -0.68
N TRP A 56 -11.74 -1.00 -0.42
CA TRP A 56 -11.73 0.09 -1.40
C TRP A 56 -10.74 1.18 -1.01
N CYS A 57 -10.04 1.73 -2.00
CA CYS A 57 -9.07 2.79 -1.84
C CYS A 57 -9.30 3.87 -2.92
N PRO A 58 -10.19 4.86 -2.71
CA PRO A 58 -10.42 5.89 -3.71
C PRO A 58 -9.15 6.69 -4.05
N PHE A 59 -8.36 7.10 -3.06
CA PHE A 59 -7.21 7.97 -3.29
C PHE A 59 -5.89 7.33 -2.89
N ASN A 60 -4.81 7.74 -3.56
CA ASN A 60 -3.44 7.44 -3.21
C ASN A 60 -2.62 8.74 -3.06
N GLU A 61 -1.81 8.84 -2.00
CA GLU A 61 -0.84 9.92 -1.76
C GLU A 61 -1.38 11.34 -1.98
N THR A 62 -2.49 11.69 -1.33
CA THR A 62 -3.11 13.02 -1.48
C THR A 62 -2.25 14.17 -0.97
N GLN A 63 -2.43 15.35 -1.60
CA GLN A 63 -1.66 16.55 -1.30
C GLN A 63 -1.89 17.12 0.11
N ARG A 64 -0.85 17.72 0.71
CA ARG A 64 -0.90 18.40 2.02
C ARG A 64 -2.00 19.46 2.15
N GLY A 65 -2.32 20.11 1.03
CA GLY A 65 -3.36 21.12 0.91
C GLY A 65 -4.76 20.58 0.61
N GLN A 66 -5.01 19.28 0.72
CA GLN A 66 -6.32 18.68 0.43
C GLN A 66 -7.46 19.36 1.22
N ASP A 67 -8.65 19.37 0.62
CA ASP A 67 -9.89 19.70 1.32
C ASP A 67 -10.45 18.41 1.92
N ASP A 68 -10.40 18.30 3.26
CA ASP A 68 -10.86 17.11 3.97
C ASP A 68 -12.33 16.75 3.67
N ARG A 69 -13.14 17.73 3.26
CA ARG A 69 -14.54 17.49 2.85
C ARG A 69 -14.65 16.73 1.53
N VAL A 70 -13.67 16.89 0.63
CA VAL A 70 -13.60 16.11 -0.61
C VAL A 70 -13.33 14.64 -0.27
N ILE A 71 -12.36 14.39 0.61
CA ILE A 71 -11.98 13.04 1.03
C ILE A 71 -13.13 12.37 1.80
N ASP A 72 -13.69 13.04 2.81
CA ASP A 72 -14.82 12.50 3.59
C ASP A 72 -16.07 12.27 2.71
N ALA A 73 -16.37 13.14 1.76
CA ALA A 73 -17.50 12.96 0.85
C ALA A 73 -17.37 11.67 0.02
N VAL A 74 -16.18 11.38 -0.51
CA VAL A 74 -15.92 10.15 -1.26
C VAL A 74 -15.94 8.93 -0.34
N TYR A 75 -15.34 8.99 0.85
CA TYR A 75 -15.42 7.90 1.84
C TYR A 75 -16.88 7.57 2.16
N VAL A 76 -17.70 8.59 2.50
CA VAL A 76 -19.11 8.39 2.85
C VAL A 76 -19.88 7.82 1.66
N ALA A 77 -19.68 8.32 0.44
CA ALA A 77 -20.33 7.79 -0.75
C ALA A 77 -19.94 6.32 -1.00
N THR A 78 -18.67 5.98 -0.83
CA THR A 78 -18.16 4.61 -0.94
C THR A 78 -18.84 3.68 0.07
N LYS A 79 -18.88 4.06 1.35
CA LYS A 79 -19.56 3.28 2.41
C LYS A 79 -21.06 3.14 2.20
N ARG A 80 -21.69 4.10 1.52
CA ARG A 80 -23.13 4.02 1.17
C ARG A 80 -23.38 3.04 0.03
N LEU A 81 -22.47 2.96 -0.93
CA LEU A 81 -22.56 2.03 -2.05
C LEU A 81 -22.17 0.59 -1.64
N ASP A 82 -21.08 0.45 -0.88
CA ASP A 82 -20.63 -0.81 -0.29
C ASP A 82 -20.40 -0.68 1.23
N PRO A 83 -21.40 -1.02 2.05
CA PRO A 83 -21.25 -0.99 3.51
C PRO A 83 -20.48 -2.18 4.06
N THR A 84 -20.18 -3.20 3.25
CA THR A 84 -19.68 -4.50 3.72
C THR A 84 -18.16 -4.57 3.78
N ARG A 85 -17.47 -3.79 2.94
CA ARG A 85 -16.00 -3.78 2.85
C ARG A 85 -15.39 -2.56 3.54
N PRO A 86 -14.17 -2.66 4.10
CA PRO A 86 -13.42 -1.52 4.62
C PRO A 86 -13.03 -0.54 3.50
N VAL A 87 -12.90 0.73 3.87
CA VAL A 87 -12.41 1.79 2.99
C VAL A 87 -11.15 2.40 3.60
N ILE A 88 -10.08 2.45 2.81
CA ILE A 88 -8.92 3.32 2.99
C ILE A 88 -9.22 4.59 2.22
N ASP A 89 -9.42 5.73 2.89
CA ASP A 89 -9.79 6.95 2.16
C ASP A 89 -8.67 7.45 1.24
N THR A 90 -7.44 7.55 1.75
CA THR A 90 -6.25 7.91 0.98
C THR A 90 -5.05 7.08 1.45
N SER A 91 -4.58 6.16 0.60
CA SER A 91 -3.44 5.32 0.92
C SER A 91 -2.18 6.16 1.15
N GLY A 92 -1.45 5.84 2.20
CA GLY A 92 -0.24 6.51 2.62
C GLY A 92 -0.47 7.83 3.34
N TYR A 93 -0.63 8.92 2.58
CA TYR A 93 -0.32 10.28 3.04
C TYR A 93 -1.21 10.83 4.17
N ILE A 94 -2.38 11.42 3.87
CA ILE A 94 -3.13 12.23 4.85
C ILE A 94 -4.57 11.72 4.97
N HIS A 95 -4.77 10.73 5.83
CA HIS A 95 -6.10 10.22 6.19
C HIS A 95 -6.97 11.29 6.85
N VAL A 96 -8.27 11.28 6.54
CA VAL A 96 -9.33 12.09 7.16
C VAL A 96 -10.29 11.19 7.92
N ARG A 97 -10.75 10.12 7.25
CA ARG A 97 -11.69 9.15 7.80
C ARG A 97 -11.50 7.82 7.09
N THR A 98 -11.02 6.83 7.82
CA THR A 98 -10.68 5.52 7.26
C THR A 98 -11.11 4.39 8.19
N ASP A 99 -11.43 3.23 7.62
CA ASP A 99 -11.73 2.01 8.38
C ASP A 99 -10.45 1.24 8.77
N ILE A 100 -9.37 1.45 8.00
CA ILE A 100 -8.04 0.86 8.21
C ILE A 100 -7.02 1.95 7.94
N TYR A 101 -6.09 2.15 8.87
CA TYR A 101 -5.01 3.10 8.68
C TYR A 101 -3.85 2.43 7.94
N ASP A 102 -3.26 3.12 6.99
CA ASP A 102 -2.05 2.64 6.32
C ASP A 102 -0.97 3.71 6.23
N CYS A 103 0.20 3.32 5.75
CA CYS A 103 1.31 4.22 5.53
C CYS A 103 2.19 3.71 4.40
N HIS A 104 2.92 4.63 3.78
CA HIS A 104 3.97 4.37 2.80
C HIS A 104 5.33 4.63 3.46
N ASP A 105 6.16 3.60 3.60
CA ASP A 105 7.50 3.71 4.20
C ASP A 105 8.58 3.13 3.30
N TYR A 106 9.29 4.01 2.62
CA TYR A 106 10.37 3.65 1.72
C TYR A 106 11.76 3.75 2.34
N GLU A 107 11.87 3.85 3.67
CA GLU A 107 13.17 3.78 4.36
C GLU A 107 13.88 2.45 4.04
N GLN A 108 15.13 2.56 3.61
CA GLN A 108 15.94 1.43 3.16
C GLN A 108 16.95 0.95 4.19
N ASP A 109 17.24 1.77 5.21
CA ASP A 109 18.04 1.39 6.36
C ASP A 109 17.20 0.53 7.32
N PRO A 110 17.54 -0.76 7.52
CA PRO A 110 16.73 -1.63 8.36
C PRO A 110 16.62 -1.19 9.82
N VAL A 111 17.62 -0.47 10.34
CA VAL A 111 17.61 0.01 11.73
C VAL A 111 16.60 1.15 11.85
N LYS A 112 16.64 2.12 10.93
CA LYS A 112 15.68 3.24 10.93
C LYS A 112 14.25 2.78 10.67
N PHE A 113 14.07 1.87 9.71
CA PHE A 113 12.78 1.25 9.42
C PHE A 113 12.22 0.52 10.65
N ALA A 114 13.06 -0.20 11.41
CA ALA A 114 12.61 -0.83 12.65
C ALA A 114 12.17 0.19 13.73
N GLU A 115 12.85 1.32 13.85
CA GLU A 115 12.48 2.37 14.80
C GLU A 115 11.10 2.99 14.50
N HIS A 116 10.71 3.10 13.22
CA HIS A 116 9.38 3.59 12.81
C HIS A 116 8.22 2.79 13.40
N TYR A 117 8.39 1.48 13.60
CA TYR A 117 7.31 0.59 14.05
C TYR A 117 7.43 0.13 15.50
N LYS A 118 8.47 0.56 16.21
CA LYS A 118 8.70 0.18 17.62
C LYS A 118 7.57 0.64 18.53
N ALA A 119 7.16 1.90 18.41
CA ALA A 119 6.07 2.45 19.21
C ALA A 119 4.76 1.70 18.95
N LEU A 120 4.44 1.39 17.68
CA LEU A 120 3.24 0.62 17.34
C LEU A 120 3.23 -0.77 18.00
N ALA A 121 4.37 -1.48 18.02
CA ALA A 121 4.45 -2.79 18.67
C ALA A 121 4.09 -2.74 20.17
N GLU A 122 4.37 -1.61 20.82
CA GLU A 122 4.07 -1.35 22.23
C GLU A 122 2.67 -0.72 22.45
N GLY A 123 1.87 -0.57 21.39
CA GLY A 123 0.53 0.05 21.42
C GLY A 123 0.53 1.58 21.36
N GLY A 124 1.67 2.18 20.99
CA GLY A 124 1.81 3.60 20.73
C GLY A 124 1.39 4.00 19.30
N ILE A 125 1.73 5.25 18.96
CA ILE A 125 1.44 5.83 17.64
C ILE A 125 2.44 5.25 16.61
N PRO A 126 1.97 4.78 15.45
CA PRO A 126 2.84 4.28 14.39
C PRO A 126 3.60 5.41 13.68
N PHE A 127 4.48 5.04 12.76
CA PHE A 127 4.89 5.95 11.71
C PHE A 127 3.68 6.41 10.90
N ILE A 128 3.58 7.72 10.69
CA ILE A 128 2.49 8.38 9.97
C ILE A 128 3.11 9.31 8.95
N ASN A 129 2.73 9.15 7.67
CA ASN A 129 3.05 10.10 6.63
C ASN A 129 2.37 11.45 6.95
N HIS A 130 3.08 12.57 6.75
CA HIS A 130 2.49 13.92 6.83
C HIS A 130 1.56 14.16 8.05
N ASN A 131 2.10 13.92 9.26
CA ASN A 131 1.36 13.91 10.54
C ASN A 131 0.88 15.30 11.04
N GLU A 132 0.72 16.29 10.16
CA GLU A 132 0.48 17.67 10.57
C GLU A 132 -0.99 17.95 10.97
N LYS A 133 -1.95 17.19 10.44
CA LYS A 133 -3.40 17.47 10.59
C LYS A 133 -4.19 16.38 11.31
N HIS A 134 -3.91 15.12 10.99
CA HIS A 134 -4.66 13.95 11.45
C HIS A 134 -3.73 12.92 12.08
N THR A 135 -4.26 12.11 12.98
CA THR A 135 -3.51 11.06 13.68
C THR A 135 -4.23 9.73 13.60
N TYR A 136 -3.48 8.66 13.76
CA TYR A 136 -3.98 7.30 13.88
C TYR A 136 -4.92 7.12 15.08
N ASP A 137 -6.06 6.46 14.86
CA ASP A 137 -6.94 5.94 15.91
C ASP A 137 -6.47 4.53 16.30
N PRO A 138 -6.02 4.29 17.55
CA PRO A 138 -5.54 2.98 17.98
C PRO A 138 -6.61 1.87 18.00
N ASN A 139 -7.87 2.18 17.72
CA ASN A 139 -8.97 1.21 17.64
C ASN A 139 -9.19 0.64 16.23
N ILE A 140 -8.56 1.21 15.19
CA ILE A 140 -8.65 0.67 13.82
C ILE A 140 -7.38 -0.13 13.46
N PRO A 141 -7.45 -1.09 12.54
CA PRO A 141 -6.27 -1.84 12.10
C PRO A 141 -5.24 -0.93 11.43
N PHE A 142 -3.97 -1.33 11.49
CA PHE A 142 -2.85 -0.66 10.83
C PHE A 142 -2.11 -1.63 9.92
N PHE A 143 -1.72 -1.17 8.73
CA PHE A 143 -0.85 -1.95 7.84
C PHE A 143 0.05 -1.06 6.98
N VAL A 144 1.09 -1.64 6.36
CA VAL A 144 2.04 -0.90 5.52
C VAL A 144 1.76 -1.21 4.05
N SER A 145 0.94 -0.39 3.42
CA SER A 145 0.42 -0.60 2.05
C SER A 145 1.50 -0.41 0.97
N GLU A 146 2.55 0.36 1.26
CA GLU A 146 3.75 0.44 0.43
C GLU A 146 5.01 0.47 1.27
N PHE A 147 5.95 -0.41 0.95
CA PHE A 147 7.31 -0.36 1.50
C PHE A 147 8.33 -0.99 0.56
N GLY A 148 9.61 -0.76 0.87
CA GLY A 148 10.70 -1.32 0.09
C GLY A 148 10.94 -0.54 -1.19
N GLY A 149 10.85 -1.19 -2.35
CA GLY A 149 11.05 -0.50 -3.62
C GLY A 149 12.48 -0.06 -3.90
N ALA A 150 13.47 -0.74 -3.29
CA ALA A 150 14.87 -0.50 -3.60
C ALA A 150 15.12 -0.66 -5.11
N ARG A 151 15.77 0.33 -5.71
CA ARG A 151 16.18 0.23 -7.11
C ARG A 151 17.12 -0.97 -7.31
N TRP A 152 16.83 -1.82 -8.30
CA TRP A 152 17.70 -2.92 -8.71
C TRP A 152 17.83 -2.97 -10.23
N ALA A 153 18.85 -2.27 -10.75
CA ALA A 153 19.15 -2.17 -12.18
C ALA A 153 20.67 -2.11 -12.42
N PRO A 154 21.40 -3.22 -12.18
CA PRO A 154 22.84 -3.25 -12.42
C PRO A 154 23.15 -2.94 -13.89
N GLY A 155 23.91 -1.87 -14.12
CA GLY A 155 24.35 -1.45 -15.46
C GLY A 155 23.29 -0.77 -16.32
N LYS A 156 22.18 -0.28 -15.73
CA LYS A 156 21.13 0.48 -16.43
C LYS A 156 20.68 1.70 -15.64
N GLU A 157 20.15 2.69 -16.33
CA GLU A 157 19.44 3.81 -15.71
C GLU A 157 18.02 3.40 -15.31
N GLY A 158 17.43 4.15 -14.37
CA GLY A 158 16.08 3.95 -13.87
C GLY A 158 15.90 4.46 -12.45
N TRP A 159 14.67 4.42 -11.97
CA TRP A 159 14.24 4.97 -10.70
C TRP A 159 13.85 3.88 -9.68
N GLY A 160 14.02 4.18 -8.40
CA GLY A 160 13.59 3.38 -7.24
C GLY A 160 13.92 4.11 -5.95
N TYR A 161 13.56 3.53 -4.81
CA TYR A 161 13.62 4.19 -3.51
C TYR A 161 14.94 3.96 -2.76
N GLY A 162 15.37 4.99 -2.04
CA GLY A 162 16.59 5.01 -1.21
C GLY A 162 17.88 4.61 -1.94
N ASN A 163 18.80 3.94 -1.24
CA ASN A 163 20.12 3.61 -1.78
C ASN A 163 20.13 2.24 -2.48
N ASP A 164 20.71 2.13 -3.67
CA ASP A 164 20.76 0.84 -4.38
C ASP A 164 21.61 -0.20 -3.62
N PRO A 165 21.08 -1.41 -3.40
CA PRO A 165 21.89 -2.56 -3.05
C PRO A 165 22.96 -2.82 -4.12
N LYS A 166 24.15 -3.23 -3.70
CA LYS A 166 25.29 -3.48 -4.60
C LYS A 166 25.39 -4.93 -5.03
N THR A 167 24.83 -5.86 -4.26
CA THR A 167 24.79 -7.28 -4.60
C THR A 167 23.42 -7.89 -4.32
N VAL A 168 23.18 -9.08 -4.88
CA VAL A 168 21.93 -9.83 -4.65
C VAL A 168 21.79 -10.17 -3.17
N GLU A 169 22.90 -10.53 -2.51
CA GLU A 169 22.93 -10.82 -1.09
C GLU A 169 22.54 -9.61 -0.26
N GLU A 170 23.03 -8.41 -0.61
CA GLU A 170 22.64 -7.17 0.07
C GLU A 170 21.14 -6.88 -0.10
N PHE A 171 20.59 -7.05 -1.31
CA PHE A 171 19.16 -6.89 -1.54
C PHE A 171 18.36 -7.87 -0.67
N ILE A 172 18.72 -9.15 -0.68
CA ILE A 172 18.00 -10.19 0.08
C ILE A 172 18.10 -9.96 1.59
N GLN A 173 19.26 -9.53 2.10
CA GLN A 173 19.42 -9.19 3.52
C GLN A 173 18.52 -8.01 3.91
N ARG A 174 18.49 -6.96 3.09
CA ARG A 174 17.63 -5.81 3.31
C ARG A 174 16.15 -6.18 3.23
N PHE A 175 15.72 -6.83 2.15
CA PHE A 175 14.35 -7.31 1.96
C PHE A 175 13.90 -8.17 3.16
N ARG A 176 14.74 -9.11 3.60
CA ARG A 176 14.48 -9.92 4.79
C ARG A 176 14.27 -9.05 6.02
N ALA A 177 15.18 -8.12 6.29
CA ALA A 177 15.11 -7.30 7.48
C ALA A 177 13.82 -6.45 7.50
N LEU A 178 13.49 -5.76 6.40
CA LEU A 178 12.26 -4.96 6.27
C LEU A 178 11.01 -5.82 6.47
N VAL A 179 10.89 -6.96 5.77
CA VAL A 179 9.74 -7.87 5.91
C VAL A 179 9.63 -8.42 7.33
N THR A 180 10.74 -8.84 7.93
CA THR A 180 10.72 -9.40 9.30
C THR A 180 10.39 -8.35 10.35
N THR A 181 10.73 -7.08 10.15
CA THR A 181 10.30 -5.98 11.02
C THR A 181 8.77 -5.92 11.07
N LEU A 182 8.11 -5.95 9.90
CA LEU A 182 6.66 -5.88 9.82
C LEU A 182 6.00 -7.16 10.37
N LEU A 183 6.50 -8.34 9.98
CA LEU A 183 5.98 -9.62 10.47
C LEU A 183 6.10 -9.78 11.99
N ASN A 184 7.12 -9.23 12.62
CA ASN A 184 7.33 -9.36 14.06
C ASN A 184 6.52 -8.34 14.89
N ASN A 185 5.80 -7.42 14.25
CA ASN A 185 4.94 -6.47 14.93
C ASN A 185 3.53 -7.07 15.12
N PRO A 186 3.03 -7.26 16.36
CA PRO A 186 1.73 -7.89 16.61
C PRO A 186 0.54 -6.99 16.22
N ARG A 187 0.76 -5.72 15.89
CA ARG A 187 -0.29 -4.77 15.54
C ARG A 187 -0.35 -4.40 14.06
N ILE A 188 0.50 -5.01 13.23
CA ILE A 188 0.48 -4.84 11.78
C ILE A 188 -0.30 -6.00 11.18
N CYS A 189 -1.45 -5.71 10.56
CA CYS A 189 -2.34 -6.75 10.03
C CYS A 189 -2.02 -7.16 8.58
N ALA A 190 -1.25 -6.37 7.84
CA ALA A 190 -0.85 -6.66 6.46
C ALA A 190 0.39 -5.83 6.03
N PHE A 191 0.92 -6.13 4.85
CA PHE A 191 1.85 -5.23 4.15
C PHE A 191 1.82 -5.51 2.65
N CYS A 192 2.21 -4.53 1.83
CA CYS A 192 2.37 -4.69 0.39
C CYS A 192 3.71 -4.09 -0.09
N TYR A 193 4.52 -4.93 -0.75
CA TYR A 193 5.85 -4.55 -1.22
C TYR A 193 5.74 -3.85 -2.58
N THR A 194 6.33 -2.66 -2.68
CA THR A 194 6.46 -1.93 -3.94
C THR A 194 7.76 -2.40 -4.61
N GLN A 195 7.79 -3.00 -5.80
CA GLN A 195 6.65 -3.50 -6.57
C GLN A 195 6.93 -4.87 -7.20
N LEU A 196 5.91 -5.50 -7.78
CA LEU A 196 6.02 -6.84 -8.36
C LEU A 196 6.93 -6.87 -9.60
N THR A 197 6.72 -5.97 -10.55
CA THR A 197 7.49 -5.89 -11.81
C THR A 197 8.02 -4.49 -12.02
N ASP A 198 9.11 -4.36 -12.78
CA ASP A 198 9.49 -3.05 -13.33
C ASP A 198 8.37 -2.49 -14.22
N VAL A 199 8.14 -1.19 -14.13
CA VAL A 199 7.16 -0.45 -14.93
C VAL A 199 7.84 0.80 -15.49
N GLU A 200 8.07 0.82 -16.80
CA GLU A 200 8.67 1.96 -17.51
C GLU A 200 9.99 2.43 -16.86
N GLN A 201 10.03 3.65 -16.31
CA GLN A 201 11.21 4.19 -15.62
C GLN A 201 11.49 3.54 -14.25
N GLU A 202 10.50 2.91 -13.64
CA GLU A 202 10.61 2.33 -12.31
C GLU A 202 11.19 0.92 -12.41
N VAL A 203 12.40 0.76 -11.87
CA VAL A 203 13.21 -0.47 -11.98
C VAL A 203 13.45 -1.12 -10.62
N ASN A 204 12.50 -0.92 -9.71
CA ASN A 204 12.44 -1.44 -8.34
C ASN A 204 11.56 -2.71 -8.20
N GLY A 205 11.14 -3.31 -9.32
CA GLY A 205 10.38 -4.55 -9.30
C GLY A 205 11.19 -5.74 -8.77
N LEU A 206 10.50 -6.73 -8.18
CA LEU A 206 11.06 -8.06 -7.89
C LEU A 206 11.28 -8.90 -9.16
N TYR A 207 10.52 -8.56 -10.21
CA TYR A 207 10.64 -9.09 -11.56
C TYR A 207 10.97 -7.97 -12.54
N THR A 208 11.58 -8.31 -13.67
CA THR A 208 11.75 -7.37 -14.78
C THR A 208 10.41 -7.06 -15.45
N TYR A 209 10.41 -6.06 -16.35
CA TYR A 209 9.26 -5.74 -17.19
C TYR A 209 8.74 -6.96 -17.97
N ASP A 210 9.63 -7.88 -18.39
CA ASP A 210 9.24 -9.11 -19.09
C ASP A 210 8.90 -10.28 -18.15
N ARG A 211 8.63 -10.00 -16.87
CA ARG A 211 8.24 -10.97 -15.83
C ARG A 211 9.33 -12.04 -15.61
N LYS A 212 10.61 -11.67 -15.79
CA LYS A 212 11.75 -12.51 -15.41
C LYS A 212 12.14 -12.21 -13.96
N PRO A 213 12.33 -13.22 -13.11
CA PRO A 213 12.72 -12.99 -11.72
C PRO A 213 14.10 -12.34 -11.65
N LYS A 214 14.24 -11.27 -10.86
CA LYS A 214 15.54 -10.65 -10.56
C LYS A 214 16.28 -11.33 -9.42
N PHE A 215 15.52 -11.98 -8.55
CA PHE A 215 15.99 -12.72 -7.39
C PHE A 215 15.31 -14.08 -7.36
N ASP A 216 15.86 -15.04 -6.61
CA ASP A 216 15.25 -16.37 -6.47
C ASP A 216 13.86 -16.27 -5.78
N PRO A 217 12.76 -16.61 -6.48
CA PRO A 217 11.42 -16.54 -5.90
C PRO A 217 11.22 -17.44 -4.67
N ALA A 218 11.96 -18.56 -4.58
CA ALA A 218 11.87 -19.44 -3.42
C ALA A 218 12.42 -18.77 -2.16
N VAL A 219 13.50 -17.97 -2.30
CA VAL A 219 14.08 -17.20 -1.20
C VAL A 219 13.11 -16.11 -0.73
N LEU A 220 12.51 -15.37 -1.67
CA LEU A 220 11.53 -14.33 -1.35
C LEU A 220 10.28 -14.92 -0.69
N SER A 221 9.75 -16.01 -1.24
CA SER A 221 8.58 -16.72 -0.69
C SER A 221 8.85 -17.22 0.73
N ALA A 222 10.03 -17.79 1.00
CA ALA A 222 10.42 -18.23 2.34
C ALA A 222 10.53 -17.07 3.35
N ILE A 223 10.82 -15.85 2.89
CA ILE A 223 10.82 -14.65 3.74
C ILE A 223 9.38 -14.19 4.02
N LEU A 224 8.55 -14.10 2.99
CA LEU A 224 7.18 -13.57 3.06
C LEU A 224 6.19 -14.49 3.80
N SER A 225 6.41 -15.81 3.77
CA SER A 225 5.51 -16.83 4.34
C SER A 225 5.82 -17.19 5.80
N GLN A 226 6.74 -16.46 6.44
CA GLN A 226 7.00 -16.63 7.87
C GLN A 226 5.75 -16.27 8.68
N LYS A 227 5.47 -17.05 9.73
CA LYS A 227 4.33 -16.80 10.62
C LYS A 227 4.46 -15.43 11.29
N ALA A 228 3.50 -14.55 11.08
CA ALA A 228 3.48 -13.20 11.65
C ALA A 228 3.18 -13.25 13.16
N ALA A 229 3.59 -12.21 13.89
CA ALA A 229 3.34 -12.07 15.31
C ALA A 229 1.84 -11.96 15.62
N ILE A 230 1.07 -11.27 14.77
CA ILE A 230 -0.38 -11.12 14.91
C ILE A 230 -1.14 -12.45 14.80
N GLU A 231 -0.55 -13.49 14.17
CA GLU A 231 -1.15 -14.83 14.03
C GLU A 231 -0.87 -15.76 15.23
N LYS A 232 -0.17 -15.26 16.26
CA LYS A 232 0.21 -16.05 17.45
C LYS A 232 -0.77 -15.87 18.60
N GLU A 233 -1.76 -15.00 18.46
CA GLU A 233 -2.84 -14.76 19.42
C GLU A 233 -4.10 -15.59 19.12
#